data_AF-A0AA36CYP0-F1
#
_entry.id   AF-A0AA36CYP0-F1
#
_cell.length_a   1.000
_cell.length_b   1.000
_cell.length_c   1.000
_cell.angle_alpha   90.00
_cell.angle_beta   90.00
_cell.angle_gamma   90.00
#
_symmetry.space_group_name_H-M   'P 1'
#
loop_
_entity.id
_entity.type
_entity.pdbx_description
1 polymer ?
#
loop_
_entity_poly.entity_id
_entity_poly.type
_entity_poly.pdbx_seq_one_letter_code
_entity_poly.pdbx_strand_id
1 'polypeptide(L)'
;MLKLLLTLCLLTVAAVMADKERVIDGAGARMRGHHHADGESDDVDHQAILGSKHRAEEFDHLPAEESQQRLRVLAQRMDKNGDGFVDEAELTEWIRNSMKSLDDEEAGERMKEMDSDGDNKISWDEYVADSFPETDLAKLDHDDKKLLNEDRKYFAVADQDGDGKLSEEELRAFLNPENYDHMHKVLVEVTLMEKDENGDGAIDLNEFLGEMKDQPHSDWHQVEKTRFAQEYDLDKDGFLRGEEVRKWLIPDLYQVAVQESRHLIQTADKDQDGKLSIEEIVDEYRTFVGSEATNYGEHLKTVHEEL
;
A
#
# COMPACT_ATOMS: atom_id res chain seq x y z
N MET A 1 33.14 8.75 13.93
CA MET A 1 32.30 8.90 12.73
C MET A 1 31.95 7.58 12.02
N LEU A 2 32.58 6.43 12.33
CA LEU A 2 32.23 5.13 11.70
C LEU A 2 31.13 4.31 12.41
N LYS A 3 30.63 4.75 13.58
CA LYS A 3 29.62 4.02 14.37
C LYS A 3 28.17 4.48 14.13
N LEU A 4 27.97 5.62 13.44
CA LEU A 4 26.65 6.16 13.13
C LEU A 4 26.12 5.68 11.76
N LEU A 5 27.02 5.37 10.82
CA LEU A 5 26.64 4.84 9.50
C LEU A 5 26.21 3.36 9.54
N LEU A 6 26.75 2.56 10.48
CA LEU A 6 26.40 1.14 10.60
C LEU A 6 25.02 0.92 11.25
N THR A 7 24.56 1.85 12.08
CA THR A 7 23.25 1.76 12.74
C THR A 7 22.12 2.19 11.81
N LEU A 8 22.37 3.14 10.90
CA LEU A 8 21.41 3.58 9.89
C LEU A 8 21.15 2.48 8.83
N CYS A 9 22.19 1.78 8.35
CA CYS A 9 22.02 0.64 7.42
C CYS A 9 21.32 -0.58 8.05
N LEU A 10 21.45 -0.80 9.36
CA LEU A 10 20.78 -1.92 10.04
C LEU A 10 19.29 -1.63 10.30
N LEU A 11 18.92 -0.36 10.50
CA LEU A 11 17.53 0.07 10.64
C LEU A 11 16.78 0.00 9.30
N THR A 12 17.43 0.37 8.19
CA THR A 12 16.81 0.27 6.85
C THR A 12 16.59 -1.19 6.44
N VAL A 13 17.59 -2.07 6.59
CA VAL A 13 17.43 -3.50 6.24
C VAL A 13 16.39 -4.21 7.11
N ALA A 14 16.27 -3.84 8.39
CA ALA A 14 15.21 -4.38 9.23
C ALA A 14 13.83 -3.93 8.72
N ALA A 15 13.62 -2.62 8.45
CA ALA A 15 12.36 -2.08 7.94
C ALA A 15 11.93 -2.76 6.62
N VAL A 16 12.88 -2.93 5.69
CA VAL A 16 12.73 -3.62 4.39
C VAL A 16 12.17 -5.05 4.52
N MET A 17 12.60 -5.81 5.52
CA MET A 17 12.14 -7.20 5.71
C MET A 17 10.79 -7.32 6.46
N ALA A 18 10.36 -6.26 7.18
CA ALA A 18 9.10 -6.22 7.91
C ALA A 18 7.90 -6.22 6.98
N ASP A 19 8.03 -5.48 5.89
CA ASP A 19 6.91 -5.25 4.98
C ASP A 19 6.57 -6.50 4.21
N LYS A 20 7.47 -7.48 4.09
CA LYS A 20 7.18 -8.70 3.32
C LYS A 20 5.98 -9.49 3.87
N GLU A 21 5.81 -9.60 5.18
CA GLU A 21 4.63 -10.27 5.75
C GLU A 21 3.36 -9.42 5.61
N ARG A 22 3.43 -8.12 5.91
CA ARG A 22 2.28 -7.21 5.69
C ARG A 22 1.86 -7.18 4.21
N VAL A 23 2.81 -7.30 3.30
CA VAL A 23 2.60 -7.35 1.84
C VAL A 23 2.00 -8.70 1.39
N ILE A 24 2.31 -9.79 2.08
CA ILE A 24 1.77 -11.14 1.79
C ILE A 24 0.39 -11.33 2.44
N ASP A 25 0.20 -10.81 3.66
CA ASP A 25 -0.98 -11.07 4.49
C ASP A 25 -1.97 -9.88 4.54
N GLY A 26 -1.60 -8.74 3.98
CA GLY A 26 -2.43 -7.54 3.83
C GLY A 26 -3.29 -7.58 2.56
N ALA A 27 -4.24 -6.64 2.44
CA ALA A 27 -5.25 -6.72 1.39
C ALA A 27 -4.68 -6.57 -0.04
N GLY A 28 -3.63 -5.76 -0.22
CA GLY A 28 -2.91 -5.64 -1.49
C GLY A 28 -2.24 -6.93 -1.98
N ALA A 29 -2.18 -8.01 -1.17
CA ALA A 29 -1.76 -9.34 -1.63
C ALA A 29 -2.79 -9.99 -2.56
N ARG A 30 -4.09 -9.76 -2.29
CA ARG A 30 -5.23 -10.43 -2.94
C ARG A 30 -5.31 -10.12 -4.43
N MET A 31 -5.06 -8.88 -4.83
CA MET A 31 -5.12 -8.45 -6.24
C MET A 31 -3.85 -8.77 -7.04
N ARG A 32 -2.71 -9.00 -6.37
CA ARG A 32 -1.45 -9.36 -7.04
C ARG A 32 -1.37 -10.83 -7.46
N GLY A 33 -2.05 -11.72 -6.73
CA GLY A 33 -2.11 -13.15 -7.08
C GLY A 33 -2.75 -13.43 -8.45
N HIS A 34 -3.63 -12.54 -8.93
CA HIS A 34 -4.32 -12.68 -10.21
C HIS A 34 -3.53 -12.16 -11.43
N HIS A 35 -2.41 -11.45 -11.22
CA HIS A 35 -1.57 -10.90 -12.30
C HIS A 35 -0.16 -11.51 -12.27
N HIS A 36 -0.01 -12.74 -12.73
CA HIS A 36 1.33 -13.29 -13.01
C HIS A 36 1.81 -12.91 -14.42
N ALA A 37 2.79 -11.99 -14.48
CA ALA A 37 4.07 -12.15 -15.21
C ALA A 37 4.93 -10.87 -15.11
N ASP A 38 5.95 -10.87 -14.25
CA ASP A 38 7.38 -10.70 -14.64
C ASP A 38 8.31 -10.30 -13.47
N GLY A 39 9.46 -10.99 -13.41
CA GLY A 39 10.81 -10.48 -13.12
C GLY A 39 11.16 -9.70 -11.83
N GLU A 40 12.11 -10.27 -11.08
CA GLU A 40 12.91 -9.70 -9.98
C GLU A 40 13.29 -8.19 -10.05
N SER A 41 13.26 -7.49 -8.90
CA SER A 41 14.27 -6.49 -8.47
C SER A 41 14.04 -6.14 -6.99
N ASP A 42 15.11 -5.95 -6.21
CA ASP A 42 15.18 -5.65 -4.76
C ASP A 42 14.70 -4.23 -4.38
N ASP A 43 13.90 -3.56 -5.23
CA ASP A 43 13.35 -2.20 -5.01
C ASP A 43 11.88 -2.23 -4.52
N VAL A 44 11.47 -3.34 -3.89
CA VAL A 44 10.06 -3.71 -3.66
C VAL A 44 9.41 -2.96 -2.50
N ASP A 45 10.18 -2.25 -1.68
CA ASP A 45 9.77 -1.94 -0.30
C ASP A 45 8.75 -0.80 -0.16
N HIS A 46 8.54 0.01 -1.20
CA HIS A 46 7.45 1.00 -1.24
C HIS A 46 6.43 0.71 -2.36
N GLN A 47 6.84 -0.08 -3.36
CA GLN A 47 6.03 -0.51 -4.50
C GLN A 47 4.93 -1.49 -4.11
N ALA A 48 5.10 -2.15 -2.95
CA ALA A 48 4.20 -3.19 -2.52
C ALA A 48 2.95 -2.70 -1.77
N ILE A 49 2.92 -1.44 -1.33
CA ILE A 49 1.73 -0.85 -0.70
C ILE A 49 0.86 -0.13 -1.75
N LEU A 50 1.43 0.31 -2.88
CA LEU A 50 0.75 1.27 -3.79
C LEU A 50 0.71 0.87 -5.28
N GLY A 51 1.07 -0.38 -5.63
CA GLY A 51 0.79 -0.95 -6.95
C GLY A 51 1.41 -0.22 -8.17
N SER A 52 2.37 0.66 -7.98
CA SER A 52 2.76 1.69 -8.97
C SER A 52 3.90 1.28 -9.92
N LYS A 53 4.39 0.04 -9.85
CA LYS A 53 5.56 -0.41 -10.63
C LYS A 53 5.37 -0.26 -12.15
N HIS A 54 4.14 -0.42 -12.64
CA HIS A 54 3.88 -0.35 -14.08
C HIS A 54 3.80 1.08 -14.64
N ARG A 55 3.69 2.13 -13.79
CA ARG A 55 3.52 3.53 -14.23
C ARG A 55 4.75 4.42 -14.02
N ALA A 56 5.61 4.10 -13.06
CA ALA A 56 6.84 4.85 -12.78
C ALA A 56 7.83 4.86 -13.97
N GLU A 57 7.89 3.77 -14.75
CA GLU A 57 8.79 3.63 -15.89
C GLU A 57 8.55 4.67 -17.01
N GLU A 58 7.33 5.21 -17.14
CA GLU A 58 7.04 6.26 -18.14
C GLU A 58 7.72 7.60 -17.80
N PHE A 59 8.00 7.85 -16.52
CA PHE A 59 8.55 9.12 -16.03
C PHE A 59 10.08 9.15 -15.99
N ASP A 60 10.73 7.99 -15.98
CA ASP A 60 12.20 7.85 -16.12
C ASP A 60 12.72 8.40 -17.46
N HIS A 61 11.83 8.60 -18.43
CA HIS A 61 12.17 9.06 -19.78
C HIS A 61 11.71 10.49 -20.12
N LEU A 62 11.08 11.20 -19.17
CA LEU A 62 10.70 12.60 -19.40
C LEU A 62 11.93 13.52 -19.47
N PRO A 63 11.97 14.49 -20.40
CA PRO A 63 12.98 15.54 -20.39
C PRO A 63 12.98 16.28 -19.06
N ALA A 64 14.15 16.54 -18.49
CA ALA A 64 14.27 17.19 -17.18
C ALA A 64 13.50 18.52 -17.09
N GLU A 65 13.51 19.32 -18.15
CA GLU A 65 12.79 20.60 -18.24
C GLU A 65 11.27 20.42 -18.09
N GLU A 66 10.73 19.35 -18.66
CA GLU A 66 9.30 19.03 -18.60
C GLU A 66 8.90 18.52 -17.22
N SER A 67 9.69 17.61 -16.63
CA SER A 67 9.48 17.15 -15.24
C SER A 67 9.52 18.31 -14.26
N GLN A 68 10.48 19.23 -14.42
CA GLN A 68 10.62 20.43 -13.61
C GLN A 68 9.43 21.38 -13.75
N GLN A 69 8.89 21.55 -14.97
CA GLN A 69 7.73 22.40 -15.19
C GLN A 69 6.47 21.82 -14.53
N ARG A 70 6.22 20.53 -14.71
CA ARG A 70 5.06 19.85 -14.11
C ARG A 70 5.18 19.81 -12.58
N LEU A 71 6.38 19.53 -12.06
CA LEU A 71 6.63 19.49 -10.62
C LEU A 71 6.48 20.88 -9.97
N ARG A 72 6.81 21.96 -10.67
CA ARG A 72 6.55 23.32 -10.18
C ARG A 72 5.06 23.57 -9.94
N VAL A 73 4.19 23.09 -10.84
CA VAL A 73 2.74 23.21 -10.66
C VAL A 73 2.26 22.39 -9.47
N LEU A 74 2.78 21.16 -9.30
CA LEU A 74 2.45 20.34 -8.13
C LEU A 74 2.93 20.97 -6.82
N ALA A 75 4.15 21.49 -6.78
CA ALA A 75 4.70 22.15 -5.60
C ALA A 75 3.85 23.35 -5.16
N GLN A 76 3.28 24.10 -6.12
CA GLN A 76 2.31 25.17 -5.81
C GLN A 76 0.98 24.65 -5.27
N ARG A 77 0.58 23.42 -5.58
CA ARG A 77 -0.62 22.77 -5.00
C ARG A 77 -0.32 22.20 -3.61
N MET A 78 0.93 21.81 -3.35
CA MET A 78 1.41 21.37 -2.04
C MET A 78 1.41 22.52 -1.03
N ASP A 79 1.83 23.73 -1.45
CA ASP A 79 1.79 24.96 -0.65
C ASP A 79 0.33 25.41 -0.42
N LYS A 80 -0.25 24.91 0.66
CA LYS A 80 -1.66 25.11 0.99
C LYS A 80 -1.93 26.50 1.55
N ASN A 81 -0.96 27.07 2.25
CA ASN A 81 -1.09 28.38 2.90
C ASN A 81 -0.66 29.56 1.99
N GLY A 82 0.03 29.28 0.89
CA GLY A 82 0.44 30.23 -0.13
C GLY A 82 1.62 31.12 0.26
N ASP A 83 2.48 30.68 1.19
CA ASP A 83 3.65 31.44 1.62
C ASP A 83 4.89 31.25 0.72
N GLY A 84 4.76 30.41 -0.32
CA GLY A 84 5.81 30.10 -1.28
C GLY A 84 6.73 28.96 -0.84
N PHE A 85 6.41 28.29 0.27
CA PHE A 85 7.14 27.15 0.78
C PHE A 85 6.19 25.98 1.03
N VAL A 86 6.75 24.78 1.10
CA VAL A 86 6.05 23.58 1.51
C VAL A 86 6.68 23.08 2.80
N ASP A 87 5.94 23.14 3.90
CA ASP A 87 6.41 22.63 5.19
C ASP A 87 6.10 21.13 5.41
N GLU A 88 6.62 20.54 6.50
CA GLU A 88 6.38 19.11 6.83
C GLU A 88 4.89 18.77 6.93
N ALA A 89 4.07 19.67 7.47
CA ALA A 89 2.66 19.41 7.67
C ALA A 89 1.89 19.42 6.34
N GLU A 90 2.20 20.38 5.47
CA GLU A 90 1.63 20.49 4.13
C GLU A 90 2.04 19.31 3.24
N LEU A 91 3.32 18.95 3.25
CA LEU A 91 3.82 17.81 2.48
C LEU A 91 3.25 16.48 3.00
N THR A 92 3.13 16.31 4.32
CA THR A 92 2.48 15.12 4.92
C THR A 92 1.01 15.03 4.51
N GLU A 93 0.28 16.14 4.57
CA GLU A 93 -1.13 16.17 4.16
C GLU A 93 -1.28 15.84 2.67
N TRP A 94 -0.39 16.40 1.84
CA TRP A 94 -0.33 16.12 0.41
C TRP A 94 -0.10 14.64 0.11
N ILE A 95 0.95 14.04 0.67
CA ILE A 95 1.28 12.61 0.48
C ILE A 95 0.11 11.72 0.92
N ARG A 96 -0.51 12.02 2.07
CA ARG A 96 -1.66 11.24 2.54
C ARG A 96 -2.87 11.35 1.61
N ASN A 97 -3.12 12.53 1.05
CA ASN A 97 -4.22 12.72 0.11
C ASN A 97 -3.91 12.05 -1.24
N SER A 98 -2.65 12.08 -1.68
CA SER A 98 -2.13 11.34 -2.84
C SER A 98 -2.40 9.84 -2.72
N MET A 99 -2.09 9.25 -1.55
CA MET A 99 -2.39 7.85 -1.25
C MET A 99 -3.88 7.53 -1.32
N LYS A 100 -4.76 8.48 -0.99
CA LYS A 100 -6.22 8.27 -1.09
C LYS A 100 -6.76 8.45 -2.50
N SER A 101 -6.22 9.37 -3.29
CA SER A 101 -6.65 9.54 -4.68
C SER A 101 -6.27 8.33 -5.55
N LEU A 102 -5.24 7.60 -5.16
CA LEU A 102 -4.89 6.31 -5.77
C LEU A 102 -6.03 5.30 -5.70
N ASP A 103 -6.64 5.12 -4.51
CA ASP A 103 -7.80 4.23 -4.35
C ASP A 103 -8.93 4.60 -5.31
N ASP A 104 -9.17 5.91 -5.49
CA ASP A 104 -10.21 6.44 -6.38
C ASP A 104 -9.90 6.14 -7.86
N GLU A 105 -8.65 6.36 -8.28
CA GLU A 105 -8.18 6.08 -9.64
C GLU A 105 -8.23 4.59 -9.96
N GLU A 106 -7.73 3.74 -9.05
CA GLU A 106 -7.74 2.28 -9.21
C GLU A 106 -9.17 1.74 -9.30
N ALA A 107 -10.06 2.16 -8.40
CA ALA A 107 -11.45 1.72 -8.44
C ALA A 107 -12.16 2.19 -9.72
N GLY A 108 -11.88 3.41 -10.18
CA GLY A 108 -12.43 3.94 -11.43
C GLY A 108 -11.94 3.19 -12.68
N GLU A 109 -10.70 2.70 -12.69
CA GLU A 109 -10.19 1.83 -13.75
C GLU A 109 -10.80 0.44 -13.70
N ARG A 110 -10.79 -0.19 -12.51
CA ARG A 110 -11.40 -1.51 -12.29
C ARG A 110 -12.88 -1.54 -12.63
N MET A 111 -13.62 -0.47 -12.29
CA MET A 111 -15.02 -0.31 -12.66
C MET A 111 -15.22 -0.40 -14.17
N LYS A 112 -14.38 0.26 -14.98
CA LYS A 112 -14.48 0.25 -16.45
C LYS A 112 -14.17 -1.12 -17.05
N GLU A 113 -13.33 -1.91 -16.40
CA GLU A 113 -12.93 -3.25 -16.86
C GLU A 113 -13.98 -4.30 -16.49
N MET A 114 -14.50 -4.24 -15.26
CA MET A 114 -15.42 -5.24 -14.72
C MET A 114 -16.90 -4.99 -15.09
N ASP A 115 -17.35 -3.73 -15.18
CA ASP A 115 -18.75 -3.35 -15.45
C ASP A 115 -19.13 -3.69 -16.90
N SER A 116 -19.62 -4.91 -17.08
CA SER A 116 -19.92 -5.47 -18.39
C SER A 116 -21.33 -5.11 -18.86
N ASP A 117 -22.25 -4.86 -17.93
CA ASP A 117 -23.64 -4.50 -18.23
C ASP A 117 -23.89 -2.97 -18.29
N GLY A 118 -22.93 -2.17 -17.84
CA GLY A 118 -22.90 -0.72 -17.95
C GLY A 118 -23.80 -0.01 -16.94
N ASP A 119 -24.12 -0.64 -15.81
CA ASP A 119 -24.98 -0.08 -14.78
C ASP A 119 -24.23 0.73 -13.70
N ASN A 120 -22.90 0.89 -13.85
CA ASN A 120 -21.98 1.56 -12.93
C ASN A 120 -21.92 0.91 -11.55
N LYS A 121 -22.17 -0.41 -11.48
CA LYS A 121 -21.95 -1.22 -10.30
C LYS A 121 -21.31 -2.55 -10.70
N ILE A 122 -20.53 -3.14 -9.79
CA ILE A 122 -19.93 -4.45 -10.01
C ILE A 122 -20.73 -5.51 -9.27
N SER A 123 -21.40 -6.37 -10.02
CA SER A 123 -22.02 -7.57 -9.46
C SER A 123 -20.98 -8.63 -9.10
N TRP A 124 -21.33 -9.55 -8.20
CA TRP A 124 -20.47 -10.69 -7.88
C TRP A 124 -20.11 -11.51 -9.13
N ASP A 125 -21.05 -11.69 -10.05
CA ASP A 125 -20.82 -12.46 -11.27
C ASP A 125 -19.83 -11.75 -12.21
N GLU A 126 -19.87 -10.42 -12.30
CA GLU A 126 -18.89 -9.62 -13.05
C GLU A 126 -17.50 -9.68 -12.43
N TYR A 127 -17.40 -9.51 -11.11
CA TYR A 127 -16.13 -9.66 -10.40
C TYR A 127 -15.49 -11.04 -10.62
N VAL A 128 -16.29 -12.10 -10.53
CA VAL A 128 -15.82 -13.48 -10.73
C VAL A 128 -15.43 -13.73 -12.19
N ALA A 129 -16.19 -13.21 -13.15
CA ALA A 129 -15.88 -13.36 -14.56
C ALA A 129 -14.56 -12.67 -14.95
N ASP A 130 -14.27 -11.51 -14.35
CA ASP A 130 -13.01 -10.78 -14.54
C ASP A 130 -11.83 -11.43 -13.81
N SER A 131 -12.00 -11.81 -12.54
CA SER A 131 -10.91 -12.31 -11.70
C SER A 131 -10.54 -13.78 -11.98
N PHE A 132 -11.49 -14.57 -12.47
CA PHE A 132 -11.32 -16.00 -12.77
C PHE A 132 -11.75 -16.34 -14.21
N PRO A 133 -11.14 -15.69 -15.23
CA PRO A 133 -11.56 -15.86 -16.61
C PRO A 133 -11.31 -17.30 -17.06
N GLU A 134 -12.23 -17.83 -17.85
CA GLU A 134 -12.12 -19.16 -18.49
C GLU A 134 -12.06 -20.38 -17.54
N THR A 135 -12.28 -20.20 -16.23
CA THR A 135 -12.30 -21.30 -15.27
C THR A 135 -13.72 -21.71 -14.92
N ASP A 136 -14.05 -22.99 -15.16
CA ASP A 136 -15.25 -23.60 -14.59
C ASP A 136 -15.09 -23.57 -13.06
N LEU A 137 -15.92 -22.79 -12.35
CA LEU A 137 -15.83 -22.61 -10.89
C LEU A 137 -15.80 -23.95 -10.13
N ALA A 138 -16.39 -25.01 -10.69
CA ALA A 138 -16.33 -26.35 -10.10
C ALA A 138 -14.91 -26.95 -10.12
N LYS A 139 -14.07 -26.54 -11.08
CA LYS A 139 -12.71 -27.03 -11.35
C LYS A 139 -11.61 -26.14 -10.77
N LEU A 140 -11.95 -25.02 -10.12
CA LEU A 140 -10.99 -24.25 -9.34
C LEU A 140 -10.23 -25.20 -8.40
N ASP A 141 -8.93 -24.99 -8.28
CA ASP A 141 -8.13 -25.74 -7.34
C ASP A 141 -8.46 -25.34 -5.88
N HIS A 142 -7.69 -25.85 -4.93
CA HIS A 142 -7.95 -25.57 -3.52
C HIS A 142 -7.73 -24.09 -3.19
N ASP A 143 -6.69 -23.48 -3.76
CA ASP A 143 -6.22 -22.16 -3.38
C ASP A 143 -7.10 -21.09 -4.05
N ASP A 144 -7.49 -21.29 -5.31
CA ASP A 144 -8.49 -20.48 -5.98
C ASP A 144 -9.85 -20.49 -5.25
N LYS A 145 -10.28 -21.67 -4.76
CA LYS A 145 -11.52 -21.78 -3.98
C LYS A 145 -11.42 -21.07 -2.64
N LYS A 146 -10.26 -21.10 -2.00
CA LYS A 146 -10.00 -20.39 -0.75
C LYS A 146 -10.12 -18.88 -1.00
N LEU A 147 -9.40 -18.36 -2.00
CA LEU A 147 -9.42 -16.96 -2.40
C LEU A 147 -10.83 -16.48 -2.76
N LEU A 148 -11.57 -17.22 -3.59
CA LEU A 148 -12.94 -16.88 -3.94
C LEU A 148 -13.87 -16.77 -2.71
N ASN A 149 -13.68 -17.64 -1.71
CA ASN A 149 -14.46 -17.59 -0.46
C ASN A 149 -14.10 -16.39 0.41
N GLU A 150 -12.82 -16.00 0.42
CA GLU A 150 -12.33 -14.81 1.11
C GLU A 150 -12.88 -13.55 0.44
N ASP A 151 -12.73 -13.43 -0.87
CA ASP A 151 -13.26 -12.30 -1.65
C ASP A 151 -14.76 -12.15 -1.45
N ARG A 152 -15.49 -13.26 -1.35
CA ARG A 152 -16.93 -13.21 -1.08
C ARG A 152 -17.26 -12.62 0.29
N LYS A 153 -16.41 -12.80 1.30
CA LYS A 153 -16.57 -12.18 2.61
C LYS A 153 -16.33 -10.68 2.54
N TYR A 154 -15.27 -10.25 1.86
CA TYR A 154 -14.98 -8.83 1.66
C TYR A 154 -16.08 -8.15 0.86
N PHE A 155 -16.53 -8.75 -0.25
CA PHE A 155 -17.60 -8.22 -1.08
C PHE A 155 -18.87 -7.98 -0.26
N ALA A 156 -19.25 -8.95 0.58
CA ALA A 156 -20.44 -8.83 1.41
C ALA A 156 -20.35 -7.76 2.53
N VAL A 157 -19.14 -7.33 2.90
CA VAL A 157 -18.94 -6.26 3.90
C VAL A 157 -18.76 -4.90 3.23
N ALA A 158 -18.18 -4.88 2.02
CA ALA A 158 -18.06 -3.70 1.19
C ALA A 158 -19.44 -3.23 0.68
N ASP A 159 -20.33 -4.15 0.32
CA ASP A 159 -21.73 -3.89 -0.04
C ASP A 159 -22.53 -3.37 1.19
N GLN A 160 -22.52 -2.05 1.39
CA GLN A 160 -23.13 -1.41 2.56
C GLN A 160 -24.64 -1.23 2.39
N ASP A 161 -25.09 -1.01 1.14
CA ASP A 161 -26.52 -0.84 0.84
C ASP A 161 -27.26 -2.19 0.71
N GLY A 162 -26.51 -3.29 0.54
CA GLY A 162 -27.00 -4.66 0.54
C GLY A 162 -27.74 -5.03 -0.74
N ASP A 163 -27.49 -4.33 -1.85
CA ASP A 163 -28.14 -4.58 -3.12
C ASP A 163 -27.49 -5.71 -3.94
N GLY A 164 -26.39 -6.28 -3.44
CA GLY A 164 -25.66 -7.38 -4.04
C GLY A 164 -24.69 -6.97 -5.15
N LYS A 165 -24.46 -5.66 -5.32
CA LYS A 165 -23.47 -5.10 -6.23
C LYS A 165 -22.63 -4.05 -5.49
N LEU A 166 -21.42 -3.79 -5.99
CA LEU A 166 -20.56 -2.73 -5.45
C LEU A 166 -20.70 -1.48 -6.30
N SER A 167 -21.15 -0.38 -5.70
CA SER A 167 -20.95 0.95 -6.28
C SER A 167 -19.45 1.29 -6.34
N GLU A 168 -19.08 2.37 -7.05
CA GLU A 168 -17.67 2.80 -7.11
C GLU A 168 -17.06 3.07 -5.72
N GLU A 169 -17.84 3.64 -4.79
CA GLU A 169 -17.39 3.88 -3.41
C GLU A 169 -17.14 2.57 -2.65
N GLU A 170 -18.02 1.58 -2.82
CA GLU A 170 -17.90 0.27 -2.19
C GLU A 170 -16.79 -0.57 -2.84
N LEU A 171 -16.57 -0.40 -4.15
CA LEU A 171 -15.46 -1.03 -4.87
C LEU A 171 -14.11 -0.55 -4.33
N ARG A 172 -13.96 0.74 -3.99
CA ARG A 172 -12.73 1.25 -3.34
C ARG A 172 -12.46 0.53 -2.02
N ALA A 173 -13.49 0.37 -1.20
CA ALA A 173 -13.38 -0.34 0.08
C ALA A 173 -13.09 -1.84 -0.10
N PHE A 174 -13.64 -2.45 -1.16
CA PHE A 174 -13.37 -3.84 -1.50
C PHE A 174 -11.92 -4.08 -1.94
N LEU A 175 -11.37 -3.18 -2.77
CA LEU A 175 -10.01 -3.25 -3.29
C LEU A 175 -8.96 -2.91 -2.23
N ASN A 176 -9.22 -1.89 -1.40
CA ASN A 176 -8.27 -1.35 -0.42
C ASN A 176 -8.83 -1.38 1.02
N PRO A 177 -9.28 -2.53 1.55
CA PRO A 177 -10.00 -2.62 2.83
C PRO A 177 -9.21 -2.13 4.06
N GLU A 178 -7.88 -2.06 4.01
CA GLU A 178 -7.02 -1.46 5.04
C GLU A 178 -7.22 0.06 5.19
N ASN A 179 -7.77 0.72 4.17
CA ASN A 179 -8.01 2.16 4.18
C ASN A 179 -9.40 2.53 4.75
N TYR A 180 -10.27 1.53 4.96
CA TYR A 180 -11.67 1.74 5.30
C TYR A 180 -12.04 1.03 6.61
N ASP A 181 -12.34 1.83 7.64
CA ASP A 181 -12.60 1.35 9.00
C ASP A 181 -13.64 0.22 9.11
N HIS A 182 -14.67 0.26 8.26
CA HIS A 182 -15.74 -0.76 8.26
C HIS A 182 -15.27 -2.13 7.74
N MET A 183 -14.20 -2.17 6.95
CA MET A 183 -13.62 -3.38 6.37
C MET A 183 -12.61 -4.06 7.30
N HIS A 184 -12.04 -3.33 8.27
CA HIS A 184 -10.97 -3.85 9.14
C HIS A 184 -11.36 -5.13 9.89
N LYS A 185 -12.65 -5.27 10.24
CA LYS A 185 -13.13 -6.47 10.93
C LYS A 185 -13.06 -7.71 10.04
N VAL A 186 -13.46 -7.59 8.76
CA VAL A 186 -13.40 -8.73 7.83
C VAL A 186 -11.95 -9.04 7.44
N LEU A 187 -11.10 -8.01 7.35
CA LEU A 187 -9.67 -8.19 7.15
C LEU A 187 -9.05 -9.06 8.26
N VAL A 188 -9.28 -8.71 9.53
CA VAL A 188 -8.81 -9.52 10.68
C VAL A 188 -9.42 -10.92 10.68
N GLU A 189 -10.72 -11.04 10.37
CA GLU A 189 -11.40 -12.35 10.33
C GLU A 189 -10.78 -13.28 9.29
N VAL A 190 -10.55 -12.79 8.07
CA VAL A 190 -9.98 -13.58 6.97
C VAL A 190 -8.53 -13.98 7.28
N THR A 191 -7.70 -13.06 7.77
CA THR A 191 -6.32 -13.38 8.17
C THR A 191 -6.29 -14.47 9.25
N LEU A 192 -7.20 -14.40 10.24
CA LEU A 192 -7.30 -15.46 11.25
C LEU A 192 -7.68 -16.80 10.62
N MET A 193 -8.62 -16.83 9.68
CA MET A 193 -9.00 -18.08 8.98
C MET A 193 -7.83 -18.72 8.22
N GLU A 194 -6.87 -17.92 7.78
CA GLU A 194 -5.67 -18.39 7.10
C GLU A 194 -4.57 -18.84 8.07
N LYS A 195 -4.30 -18.05 9.12
CA LYS A 195 -3.13 -18.23 9.98
C LYS A 195 -3.38 -19.09 11.21
N ASP A 196 -4.59 -19.09 11.75
CA ASP A 196 -4.96 -19.84 12.96
C ASP A 196 -5.13 -21.34 12.62
N GLU A 197 -4.00 -22.05 12.49
CA GLU A 197 -3.95 -23.48 12.18
C GLU A 197 -4.63 -24.31 13.29
N ASN A 198 -4.58 -23.83 14.54
CA ASN A 198 -5.01 -24.59 15.71
C ASN A 198 -6.45 -24.29 16.15
N GLY A 199 -7.04 -23.19 15.66
CA GLY A 199 -8.43 -22.78 15.87
C GLY A 199 -8.72 -22.15 17.24
N ASP A 200 -7.73 -21.53 17.89
CA ASP A 200 -7.90 -20.88 19.21
C ASP A 200 -8.26 -19.38 19.13
N GLY A 201 -8.47 -18.88 17.92
CA GLY A 201 -8.84 -17.50 17.63
C GLY A 201 -7.71 -16.51 17.93
N ALA A 202 -6.47 -16.96 17.84
CA ALA A 202 -5.25 -16.16 17.96
C ALA A 202 -4.24 -16.56 16.89
N ILE A 203 -3.23 -15.71 16.72
CA ILE A 203 -2.05 -16.03 15.91
C ILE A 203 -0.87 -16.12 16.87
N ASP A 204 -0.34 -17.33 17.07
CA ASP A 204 0.90 -17.53 17.82
C ASP A 204 2.14 -17.24 16.95
N LEU A 205 3.33 -17.25 17.57
CA LEU A 205 4.59 -16.97 16.85
C LEU A 205 4.83 -17.92 15.66
N ASN A 206 4.49 -19.20 15.75
CA ASN A 206 4.72 -20.14 14.66
C ASN A 206 3.72 -19.91 13.52
N GLU A 207 2.48 -19.57 13.85
CA GLU A 207 1.43 -19.21 12.88
C GLU A 207 1.77 -17.90 12.17
N PHE A 208 2.28 -16.91 12.92
CA PHE A 208 2.80 -15.64 12.39
C PHE A 208 3.93 -15.87 11.37
N LEU A 209 4.95 -16.66 11.75
CA LEU A 209 6.10 -16.98 10.88
C LEU A 209 5.73 -17.87 9.66
N GLY A 210 4.54 -18.47 9.66
CA GLY A 210 4.03 -19.31 8.57
C GLY A 210 5.00 -20.41 8.14
N GLU A 211 5.22 -20.53 6.82
CA GLU A 211 6.13 -21.53 6.22
C GLU A 211 7.60 -21.33 6.59
N MET A 212 7.98 -20.15 7.11
CA MET A 212 9.37 -19.84 7.45
C MET A 212 9.75 -20.24 8.89
N LYS A 213 8.82 -20.81 9.66
CA LYS A 213 9.07 -21.35 11.02
C LYS A 213 10.19 -22.40 11.06
N ASP A 214 10.45 -23.08 9.95
CA ASP A 214 11.48 -24.12 9.83
C ASP A 214 12.90 -23.58 9.55
N GLN A 215 13.11 -22.26 9.51
CA GLN A 215 14.42 -21.62 9.31
C GLN A 215 14.88 -20.77 10.51
N PRO A 216 15.02 -21.34 11.72
CA PRO A 216 15.20 -20.58 12.97
C PRO A 216 16.54 -19.84 13.10
N HIS A 217 17.49 -20.10 12.20
CA HIS A 217 18.83 -19.50 12.19
C HIS A 217 19.00 -18.38 11.17
N SER A 218 17.97 -18.05 10.38
CA SER A 218 18.03 -16.91 9.47
C SER A 218 17.97 -15.60 10.26
N ASP A 219 18.67 -14.57 9.78
CA ASP A 219 18.60 -13.22 10.36
C ASP A 219 17.16 -12.70 10.31
N TRP A 220 16.43 -13.02 9.22
CA TRP A 220 15.01 -12.71 9.05
C TRP A 220 14.15 -13.26 10.20
N HIS A 221 14.26 -14.56 10.51
CA HIS A 221 13.47 -15.19 11.57
C HIS A 221 13.67 -14.50 12.93
N GLN A 222 14.90 -14.08 13.22
CA GLN A 222 15.21 -13.39 14.47
C GLN A 222 14.66 -11.96 14.52
N VAL A 223 14.63 -11.27 13.38
CA VAL A 223 14.01 -9.95 13.26
C VAL A 223 12.50 -10.07 13.46
N GLU A 224 11.82 -10.96 12.74
CA GLU A 224 10.37 -11.10 12.82
C GLU A 224 9.90 -11.61 14.18
N LYS A 225 10.63 -12.54 14.80
CA LYS A 225 10.38 -12.91 16.19
C LYS A 225 10.50 -11.74 17.15
N THR A 226 11.46 -10.83 16.91
CA THR A 226 11.62 -9.64 17.72
C THR A 226 10.46 -8.67 17.51
N ARG A 227 10.00 -8.50 16.26
CA ARG A 227 8.84 -7.65 15.92
C ARG A 227 7.56 -8.15 16.53
N PHE A 228 7.25 -9.43 16.34
CA PHE A 228 6.12 -10.08 17.00
C PHE A 228 6.11 -9.71 18.48
N ALA A 229 7.21 -9.96 19.18
CA ALA A 229 7.30 -9.76 20.63
C ALA A 229 7.44 -8.29 21.08
N GLN A 230 7.78 -7.33 20.20
CA GLN A 230 8.03 -5.94 20.60
C GLN A 230 7.03 -4.95 20.04
N GLU A 231 6.62 -5.14 18.78
CA GLU A 231 5.82 -4.20 18.00
C GLU A 231 4.34 -4.63 17.94
N TYR A 232 4.06 -5.94 17.80
CA TYR A 232 2.71 -6.43 17.54
C TYR A 232 2.00 -7.01 18.77
N ASP A 233 2.65 -7.90 19.52
CA ASP A 233 2.18 -8.44 20.79
C ASP A 233 2.30 -7.33 21.85
N LEU A 234 1.24 -6.55 22.07
CA LEU A 234 1.28 -5.35 22.89
C LEU A 234 1.17 -5.71 24.37
N ASP A 235 0.38 -6.72 24.71
CA ASP A 235 0.17 -7.15 26.09
C ASP A 235 1.17 -8.23 26.57
N LYS A 236 2.01 -8.73 25.66
CA LYS A 236 3.09 -9.71 25.91
C LYS A 236 2.55 -11.08 26.32
N ASP A 237 1.37 -11.46 25.86
CA ASP A 237 0.77 -12.77 26.13
C ASP A 237 1.27 -13.87 25.19
N GLY A 238 2.00 -13.50 24.13
CA GLY A 238 2.57 -14.41 23.13
C GLY A 238 1.64 -14.73 21.97
N PHE A 239 0.51 -14.04 21.85
CA PHE A 239 -0.48 -14.20 20.80
C PHE A 239 -0.86 -12.84 20.21
N LEU A 240 -1.27 -12.80 18.94
CA LEU A 240 -1.90 -11.61 18.37
C LEU A 240 -3.42 -11.82 18.35
N ARG A 241 -4.17 -10.90 18.97
CA ARG A 241 -5.65 -10.93 18.97
C ARG A 241 -6.25 -9.57 18.61
N GLY A 242 -7.38 -9.59 17.89
CA GLY A 242 -8.24 -8.42 17.68
C GLY A 242 -7.48 -7.18 17.17
N GLU A 243 -7.28 -6.19 18.04
CA GLU A 243 -6.59 -4.94 17.70
C GLU A 243 -5.10 -5.12 17.41
N GLU A 244 -4.45 -6.16 17.92
CA GLU A 244 -3.03 -6.45 17.62
C GLU A 244 -2.88 -6.96 16.19
N VAL A 245 -3.75 -7.90 15.78
CA VAL A 245 -3.84 -8.36 14.39
C VAL A 245 -4.19 -7.19 13.47
N ARG A 246 -5.15 -6.35 13.87
CA ARG A 246 -5.51 -5.14 13.11
C ARG A 246 -4.31 -4.22 12.91
N LYS A 247 -3.52 -3.93 13.95
CA LYS A 247 -2.34 -3.05 13.85
C LYS A 247 -1.20 -3.66 13.05
N TRP A 248 -1.07 -4.98 13.09
CA TRP A 248 -0.12 -5.69 12.25
C TRP A 248 -0.49 -5.54 10.76
N LEU A 249 -1.76 -5.77 10.43
CA LEU A 249 -2.28 -5.74 9.06
C LEU A 249 -2.39 -4.34 8.47
N ILE A 250 -2.79 -3.35 9.26
CA ILE A 250 -3.12 -2.02 8.78
C ILE A 250 -1.96 -1.06 9.04
N PRO A 251 -1.27 -0.59 7.99
CA PRO A 251 -0.21 0.40 8.15
C PRO A 251 -0.78 1.73 8.64
N ASP A 252 -0.01 2.42 9.50
CA ASP A 252 -0.32 3.79 9.87
C ASP A 252 0.09 4.72 8.72
N LEU A 253 -0.80 4.88 7.73
CA LEU A 253 -0.56 5.71 6.54
C LEU A 253 -0.19 7.15 6.88
N TYR A 254 -0.65 7.68 8.03
CA TYR A 254 -0.24 8.99 8.49
C TYR A 254 1.23 8.98 8.90
N GLN A 255 1.68 7.97 9.65
CA GLN A 255 3.11 7.84 9.96
C GLN A 255 3.98 7.61 8.73
N VAL A 256 3.51 6.83 7.74
CA VAL A 256 4.20 6.66 6.46
C VAL A 256 4.37 8.02 5.77
N ALA A 257 3.29 8.79 5.63
CA ALA A 257 3.34 10.13 5.04
C ALA A 257 4.27 11.09 5.81
N VAL A 258 4.28 11.04 7.14
CA VAL A 258 5.20 11.84 7.98
C VAL A 258 6.66 11.44 7.77
N GLN A 259 6.95 10.15 7.73
CA GLN A 259 8.32 9.65 7.53
C GLN A 259 8.84 10.07 6.16
N GLU A 260 8.00 9.93 5.14
CA GLU A 260 8.35 10.32 3.77
C GLU A 260 8.52 11.84 3.62
N SER A 261 7.60 12.63 4.20
CA SER A 261 7.73 14.09 4.23
C SER A 261 9.07 14.52 4.85
N ARG A 262 9.46 13.92 5.98
CA ARG A 262 10.76 14.20 6.62
C ARG A 262 11.94 13.79 5.75
N HIS A 263 11.83 12.65 5.06
CA HIS A 263 12.89 12.18 4.17
C HIS A 263 13.10 13.15 3.00
N LEU A 264 12.01 13.59 2.36
CA LEU A 264 12.04 14.54 1.27
C LEU A 264 12.59 15.90 1.70
N ILE A 265 12.16 16.43 2.85
CA ILE A 265 12.70 17.68 3.40
C ILE A 265 14.20 17.53 3.68
N GLN A 266 14.63 16.48 4.38
CA GLN A 266 16.05 16.26 4.67
C GLN A 266 16.93 16.15 3.41
N THR A 267 16.34 15.69 2.31
CA THR A 267 17.06 15.49 1.04
C THR A 267 17.11 16.77 0.21
N ALA A 268 16.04 17.56 0.20
CA ALA A 268 15.88 18.70 -0.69
C ALA A 268 16.08 20.08 -0.04
N ASP A 269 16.03 20.20 1.29
CA ASP A 269 16.23 21.44 2.03
C ASP A 269 17.72 21.84 2.02
N LYS A 270 18.09 22.72 1.07
CA LYS A 270 19.49 23.10 0.83
C LYS A 270 19.94 24.18 1.79
N ASP A 271 19.04 25.07 2.20
CA ASP A 271 19.35 26.17 3.11
C ASP A 271 19.11 25.85 4.60
N GLN A 272 18.55 24.68 4.88
CA GLN A 272 18.30 24.10 6.21
C GLN A 272 17.32 24.92 7.06
N ASP A 273 16.34 25.54 6.41
CA ASP A 273 15.30 26.31 7.11
C ASP A 273 14.13 25.45 7.62
N GLY A 274 14.12 24.15 7.28
CA GLY A 274 13.14 23.17 7.73
C GLY A 274 11.86 23.10 6.89
N LYS A 275 11.83 23.77 5.74
CA LYS A 275 10.75 23.74 4.75
C LYS A 275 11.37 23.76 3.35
N LEU A 276 10.54 23.56 2.32
CA LEU A 276 11.04 23.50 0.95
C LEU A 276 10.52 24.66 0.13
N SER A 277 11.42 25.45 -0.44
CA SER A 277 11.05 26.36 -1.52
C SER A 277 10.63 25.57 -2.76
N ILE A 278 9.80 26.20 -3.60
CA ILE A 278 9.39 25.62 -4.89
C ILE A 278 10.63 25.29 -5.76
N GLU A 279 11.65 26.14 -5.71
CA GLU A 279 12.91 25.94 -6.41
C GLU A 279 13.67 24.70 -5.91
N GLU A 280 13.71 24.44 -4.59
CA GLU A 280 14.35 23.24 -4.04
C GLU A 280 13.66 21.96 -4.49
N ILE A 281 12.32 21.94 -4.47
CA ILE A 281 11.54 20.80 -4.97
C ILE A 281 11.82 20.56 -6.45
N VAL A 282 11.83 21.62 -7.26
CA VAL A 282 12.07 21.53 -8.70
C VAL A 282 13.51 21.15 -9.03
N ASP A 283 14.49 21.62 -8.27
CA ASP A 283 15.88 21.25 -8.46
C ASP A 283 16.11 19.77 -8.14
N GLU A 284 15.47 19.25 -7.09
CA GLU A 284 15.51 17.85 -6.69
C GLU A 284 14.45 16.99 -7.41
N TYR A 285 14.14 17.32 -8.67
CA TYR A 285 13.06 16.70 -9.43
C TYR A 285 13.14 15.17 -9.49
N ARG A 286 14.35 14.59 -9.53
CA ARG A 286 14.52 13.12 -9.58
C ARG A 286 14.01 12.44 -8.33
N THR A 287 14.29 13.04 -7.18
CA THR A 287 13.86 12.55 -5.87
C THR A 287 12.34 12.62 -5.78
N PHE A 288 11.74 13.75 -6.19
CA PHE A 288 10.29 13.95 -6.10
C PHE A 288 9.48 13.15 -7.13
N VAL A 289 9.97 13.02 -8.37
CA VAL A 289 9.29 12.22 -9.41
C VAL A 289 9.23 10.75 -9.00
N GLY A 290 10.25 10.23 -8.33
CA GLY A 290 10.29 8.85 -7.88
C GLY A 290 9.69 8.61 -6.49
N SER A 291 9.08 9.61 -5.85
CA SER A 291 8.57 9.50 -4.48
C SER A 291 7.05 9.43 -4.39
N GLU A 292 6.57 9.10 -3.19
CA GLU A 292 5.14 9.09 -2.86
C GLU A 292 4.46 10.45 -3.02
N ALA A 293 5.23 11.55 -2.96
CA ALA A 293 4.69 12.89 -3.12
C ALA A 293 4.15 13.15 -4.53
N THR A 294 4.64 12.44 -5.55
CA THR A 294 4.09 12.52 -6.90
C THR A 294 3.36 11.26 -7.32
N ASN A 295 3.19 10.31 -6.40
CA ASN A 295 2.77 8.94 -6.71
C ASN A 295 3.65 8.37 -7.84
N TYR A 296 4.97 8.38 -7.63
CA TYR A 296 5.93 7.86 -8.61
C TYR A 296 5.77 8.48 -10.01
N GLY A 297 5.40 9.77 -10.05
CA GLY A 297 5.22 10.56 -11.25
C GLY A 297 3.79 10.66 -11.75
N GLU A 298 2.83 9.83 -11.31
CA GLU A 298 1.47 9.81 -11.88
C GLU A 298 0.78 11.18 -11.83
N HIS A 299 0.94 11.91 -10.72
CA HIS A 299 0.40 13.27 -10.59
C HIS A 299 0.91 14.26 -11.65
N LEU A 300 2.03 13.97 -12.30
CA LEU A 300 2.59 14.77 -13.38
C LEU A 300 1.86 14.55 -14.72
N LYS A 301 1.13 13.44 -14.91
CA LYS A 301 0.26 13.24 -16.09
C LYS A 301 -0.94 14.17 -16.05
N THR A 302 -1.64 14.22 -14.92
CA THR A 302 -2.83 15.08 -14.76
C THR A 302 -2.47 16.54 -15.04
N VAL A 303 -1.32 17.01 -14.55
CA VAL A 303 -0.83 18.37 -14.83
C VAL A 303 -0.54 18.58 -16.32
N HIS A 304 -0.07 17.57 -17.05
CA HIS A 304 0.18 17.70 -18.49
C HIS A 304 -1.09 17.99 -19.28
N GLU A 305 -2.19 17.34 -18.93
CA GLU A 305 -3.48 17.56 -19.60
C GLU A 305 -4.05 18.97 -19.34
N GLU A 306 -3.61 19.62 -18.27
CA GLU A 306 -4.04 20.96 -17.86
C GLU A 306 -3.17 22.11 -18.44
N LEU A 307 -1.99 21.81 -19.00
CA LEU A 307 -1.03 22.78 -19.56
C LEU A 307 -1.28 23.09 -21.05
#